data_AF-A0A1C5J1Y6-F1
#
_entry.id   AF-A0A1C5J1Y6-F1
#
_cell.length_a   1.000
_cell.length_b   1.000
_cell.length_c   1.000
_cell.angle_alpha   90.00
_cell.angle_beta   90.00
_cell.angle_gamma   90.00
#
_symmetry.space_group_name_H-M   'P 1'
#
loop_
_entity.id
_entity.type
_entity.pdbx_description
1 polymer ?
#
loop_
_entity_poly.entity_id
_entity_poly.type
_entity_poly.pdbx_seq_one_letter_code
_entity_poly.pdbx_strand_id
1 'polypeptide(L)'
;MRRTTLTAGIALALVTATTTVTLAAPHASATAPSRTVTGAAPVAALAAPDVSVTNVQAHLTQLNTIATNNGGTRRAGSAGYTASVAYVKGKLQAAGYTVTEQTCTTCTYPGNNLIAEWPQGPTNQVQMFGAHLDSVSAGPGINDNGSGSATLLENALVLAAQNPTMTQRVRFAWWNGEEQGLQGSKFYVNSLSATQKSYIKGYYNFDMVGSPNGGYFINRITSTTAAPLKAYWDSFGIQPEENVEGQGRSDDYSFANAGIPTSGYAAGASATKTSAQASKWGGTAGAAYDGCYHRSCDTTANINSTILNRSADGVAYAIWQLAVGSGTPTNDFSVAVSPTSGSVARGASTTATVSTATTSGSAQTVALSATGAPSGVTVSFSPSSVTSGGSATMTVSASSTATTGTFTITVTGTGSVSRTASYSLTVSGTGGCAGGQVVGNGGFESGSAPWTATSGVITSSSSQPARTGSYKAWLDGYGSSHTDTLSQSVTIPAGCSTYTLAFYLHIDTAETTSSTAYDKLTVQLGTTTLATYSNLNSASGYVLRTFNAAAYAGQTVTLKFTGVEDASLQTSFVIDDVTLQAS
;
A
#
# COMPACT_ATOMS: atom_id res chain seq x y z
N MET A 1 -62.74 -66.13 -30.98
CA MET A 1 -62.79 -65.83 -32.43
C MET A 1 -62.97 -64.31 -32.54
N ARG A 2 -61.92 -63.55 -32.90
CA ARG A 2 -61.65 -62.95 -34.24
C ARG A 2 -62.81 -62.03 -34.68
N ARG A 3 -62.64 -60.74 -35.03
CA ARG A 3 -61.62 -60.16 -35.94
C ARG A 3 -61.77 -58.61 -36.08
N THR A 4 -60.63 -57.86 -36.11
CA THR A 4 -60.16 -56.79 -37.07
C THR A 4 -61.06 -55.60 -37.51
N THR A 5 -60.61 -54.38 -37.91
CA THR A 5 -59.45 -53.44 -37.81
C THR A 5 -59.80 -52.17 -38.64
N LEU A 6 -59.34 -50.97 -38.21
CA LEU A 6 -58.86 -49.75 -38.94
C LEU A 6 -59.52 -49.22 -40.25
N THR A 7 -59.78 -47.89 -40.33
CA THR A 7 -59.05 -46.90 -41.21
C THR A 7 -59.60 -45.45 -41.10
N ALA A 8 -58.75 -44.48 -41.47
CA ALA A 8 -58.88 -43.02 -41.36
C ALA A 8 -59.28 -42.32 -42.69
N GLY A 9 -59.64 -41.03 -42.65
CA GLY A 9 -59.81 -40.17 -43.85
C GLY A 9 -60.05 -38.68 -43.52
N ILE A 10 -59.49 -37.80 -44.36
CA ILE A 10 -59.15 -36.35 -44.18
C ILE A 10 -60.08 -35.42 -45.02
N ALA A 11 -60.01 -34.09 -44.78
CA ALA A 11 -60.23 -32.94 -45.71
C ALA A 11 -61.54 -32.14 -45.54
N LEU A 12 -61.73 -30.85 -45.90
CA LEU A 12 -60.96 -29.64 -46.26
C LEU A 12 -62.05 -28.62 -46.70
N ALA A 13 -61.96 -27.31 -46.41
CA ALA A 13 -62.65 -26.29 -47.23
C ALA A 13 -62.08 -24.87 -47.09
N LEU A 14 -62.04 -24.17 -48.23
CA LEU A 14 -61.39 -22.88 -48.52
C LEU A 14 -62.45 -21.89 -49.07
N VAL A 15 -62.39 -20.61 -48.63
CA VAL A 15 -62.59 -19.31 -49.32
C VAL A 15 -63.88 -18.99 -50.12
N THR A 16 -64.48 -17.81 -49.87
CA THR A 16 -64.70 -16.72 -50.87
C THR A 16 -65.26 -15.43 -50.23
N ALA A 17 -64.91 -14.29 -50.84
CA ALA A 17 -65.13 -12.91 -50.39
C ALA A 17 -66.25 -12.20 -51.17
N THR A 18 -66.77 -11.07 -50.68
CA THR A 18 -67.20 -9.90 -51.49
C THR A 18 -67.43 -8.66 -50.63
N THR A 19 -67.14 -7.51 -51.25
CA THR A 19 -66.96 -6.15 -50.74
C THR A 19 -68.18 -5.24 -50.98
N THR A 20 -68.36 -4.20 -50.15
CA THR A 20 -68.99 -2.92 -50.57
C THR A 20 -68.26 -1.73 -49.93
N VAL A 21 -68.16 -0.66 -50.72
CA VAL A 21 -67.32 0.53 -50.56
C VAL A 21 -68.16 1.73 -50.09
N THR A 22 -67.62 2.57 -49.21
CA THR A 22 -68.03 3.99 -49.08
C THR A 22 -66.79 4.89 -49.03
N LEU A 23 -66.85 6.01 -49.77
CA LEU A 23 -65.78 6.98 -50.00
C LEU A 23 -65.67 8.01 -48.85
N ALA A 24 -64.43 8.40 -48.51
CA ALA A 24 -64.11 9.68 -47.89
C ALA A 24 -62.78 10.24 -48.46
N ALA A 25 -62.76 11.56 -48.65
CA ALA A 25 -61.79 12.37 -49.39
C ALA A 25 -60.47 12.66 -48.61
N PRO A 26 -59.42 13.19 -49.27
CA PRO A 26 -58.03 13.08 -48.84
C PRO A 26 -57.66 14.18 -47.83
N HIS A 27 -56.98 13.80 -46.75
CA HIS A 27 -56.35 14.77 -45.84
C HIS A 27 -54.86 14.46 -45.66
N ALA A 28 -54.12 15.52 -45.97
CA ALA A 28 -52.69 15.76 -45.87
C ALA A 28 -51.89 14.90 -44.88
N SER A 29 -50.75 14.44 -45.38
CA SER A 29 -49.59 14.00 -44.61
C SER A 29 -49.20 15.04 -43.57
N ALA A 30 -49.56 14.80 -42.31
CA ALA A 30 -48.92 15.41 -41.16
C ALA A 30 -48.22 14.30 -40.39
N THR A 31 -46.90 14.25 -40.53
CA THR A 31 -45.99 13.46 -39.68
C THR A 31 -46.19 13.90 -38.24
N ALA A 32 -46.92 13.08 -37.47
CA ALA A 32 -46.95 13.22 -36.02
C ALA A 32 -45.56 12.91 -35.46
N PRO A 33 -45.01 13.72 -34.55
CA PRO A 33 -43.74 13.41 -33.92
C PRO A 33 -43.93 12.12 -33.11
N SER A 34 -43.11 11.12 -33.41
CA SER A 34 -42.95 9.94 -32.58
C SER A 34 -42.68 10.44 -31.16
N ARG A 35 -43.64 10.21 -30.24
CA ARG A 35 -43.34 10.28 -28.82
C ARG A 35 -42.38 9.13 -28.56
N THR A 36 -41.09 9.45 -28.62
CA THR A 36 -40.07 8.73 -27.89
C THR A 36 -40.56 8.63 -26.45
N VAL A 37 -41.12 7.47 -26.11
CA VAL A 37 -40.99 6.96 -24.75
C VAL A 37 -39.50 6.97 -24.53
N THR A 38 -39.01 7.95 -23.78
CA THR A 38 -37.70 7.91 -23.18
C THR A 38 -37.70 6.63 -22.34
N GLY A 39 -37.27 5.52 -22.96
CA GLY A 39 -36.83 4.37 -22.21
C GLY A 39 -35.85 4.93 -21.19
N ALA A 40 -36.11 4.64 -19.92
CA ALA A 40 -35.13 4.89 -18.89
C ALA A 40 -33.79 4.42 -19.45
N ALA A 41 -32.81 5.33 -19.49
CA ALA A 41 -31.45 4.97 -19.84
C ALA A 41 -31.10 3.68 -19.09
N PRO A 42 -30.45 2.69 -19.71
CA PRO A 42 -29.98 1.53 -18.96
C PRO A 42 -29.19 2.11 -17.80
N VAL A 43 -29.69 1.90 -16.58
CA VAL A 43 -29.02 2.34 -15.38
C VAL A 43 -27.63 1.74 -15.53
N ALA A 44 -26.59 2.58 -15.58
CA ALA A 44 -25.23 2.10 -15.48
C ALA A 44 -25.16 1.42 -14.12
N ALA A 45 -25.47 0.12 -14.12
CA ALA A 45 -25.44 -0.73 -12.96
C ALA A 45 -24.03 -0.56 -12.40
N LEU A 46 -23.94 -0.30 -11.11
CA LEU A 46 -22.70 -0.59 -10.40
C LEU A 46 -22.28 -1.99 -10.83
N ALA A 47 -21.14 -2.11 -11.51
CA ALA A 47 -20.68 -3.37 -12.07
C ALA A 47 -20.20 -4.27 -10.92
N ALA A 48 -21.14 -4.69 -10.07
CA ALA A 48 -20.94 -5.81 -9.17
C ALA A 48 -20.45 -6.98 -10.03
N PRO A 49 -19.37 -7.65 -9.64
CA PRO A 49 -18.86 -8.79 -10.38
C PRO A 49 -19.92 -9.87 -10.48
N ASP A 50 -19.96 -10.54 -11.62
CA ASP A 50 -20.70 -11.77 -11.81
C ASP A 50 -20.20 -12.85 -10.85
N VAL A 51 -21.12 -13.56 -10.21
CA VAL A 51 -20.80 -14.65 -9.29
C VAL A 51 -21.00 -15.98 -10.02
N SER A 52 -19.90 -16.62 -10.37
CA SER A 52 -19.91 -17.90 -11.10
C SER A 52 -20.76 -18.96 -10.39
N VAL A 53 -21.93 -19.29 -10.94
CA VAL A 53 -22.78 -20.38 -10.41
C VAL A 53 -22.06 -21.73 -10.39
N THR A 54 -21.09 -21.94 -11.29
CA THR A 54 -20.24 -23.13 -11.28
C THR A 54 -19.44 -23.22 -9.98
N ASN A 55 -18.91 -22.10 -9.47
CA ASN A 55 -18.18 -22.07 -8.21
C ASN A 55 -19.13 -22.28 -7.02
N VAL A 56 -20.31 -21.67 -7.05
CA VAL A 56 -21.36 -21.91 -6.05
C VAL A 56 -21.73 -23.41 -6.01
N GLN A 57 -21.96 -24.04 -7.16
CA GLN A 57 -22.24 -25.48 -7.26
C GLN A 57 -21.06 -26.35 -6.82
N ALA A 58 -19.83 -25.90 -7.00
CA ALA A 58 -18.66 -26.58 -6.45
C ALA A 58 -18.67 -26.58 -4.91
N HIS A 59 -19.06 -25.47 -4.28
CA HIS A 59 -19.27 -25.43 -2.83
C HIS A 59 -20.41 -26.37 -2.39
N LEU A 60 -21.53 -26.41 -3.11
CA LEU A 60 -22.62 -27.37 -2.82
C LEU A 60 -22.16 -28.82 -2.91
N THR A 61 -21.35 -29.14 -3.92
CA THR A 61 -20.76 -30.48 -4.09
C THR A 61 -19.85 -30.84 -2.92
N GLN A 62 -19.07 -29.88 -2.42
CA GLN A 62 -18.23 -30.08 -1.24
C GLN A 62 -19.07 -30.30 0.03
N LEU A 63 -20.11 -29.49 0.25
CA LEU A 63 -21.03 -29.69 1.37
C LEU A 63 -21.73 -31.05 1.30
N ASN A 64 -22.18 -31.49 0.12
CA ASN A 64 -22.77 -32.82 -0.07
C ASN A 64 -21.77 -33.96 0.21
N THR A 65 -20.52 -33.78 -0.19
CA THR A 65 -19.44 -34.74 0.10
C THR A 65 -19.17 -34.81 1.60
N ILE A 66 -19.12 -33.66 2.27
CA ILE A 66 -18.98 -33.58 3.73
C ILE A 66 -20.13 -34.33 4.41
N ALA A 67 -21.37 -34.09 4.00
CA ALA A 67 -22.52 -34.79 4.56
C ALA A 67 -22.41 -36.30 4.37
N THR A 68 -22.11 -36.75 3.15
CA THR A 68 -21.96 -38.18 2.79
C THR A 68 -20.91 -38.86 3.65
N ASN A 69 -19.76 -38.20 3.85
CA ASN A 69 -18.66 -38.74 4.66
C ASN A 69 -18.94 -38.72 6.17
N ASN A 70 -20.02 -38.08 6.62
CA ASN A 70 -20.33 -37.87 8.03
C ASN A 70 -21.77 -38.27 8.38
N GLY A 71 -22.24 -39.42 7.85
CA GLY A 71 -23.55 -39.98 8.19
C GLY A 71 -24.73 -39.41 7.41
N GLY A 72 -24.47 -38.77 6.26
CA GLY A 72 -25.47 -38.27 5.33
C GLY A 72 -26.08 -36.92 5.71
N THR A 73 -25.50 -36.18 6.66
CA THR A 73 -26.08 -34.94 7.20
C THR A 73 -25.02 -33.94 7.63
N ARG A 74 -25.41 -32.67 7.76
CA ARG A 74 -24.63 -31.57 8.34
C ARG A 74 -25.35 -30.95 9.54
N ARG A 75 -26.22 -31.71 10.22
CA ARG A 75 -26.96 -31.25 11.42
C ARG A 75 -26.04 -30.71 12.50
N ALA A 76 -26.46 -29.65 13.19
CA ALA A 76 -25.81 -29.14 14.38
C ALA A 76 -25.39 -30.28 15.35
N GLY A 77 -24.18 -30.14 15.90
CA GLY A 77 -23.55 -31.14 16.77
C GLY A 77 -23.03 -32.40 16.07
N SER A 78 -23.22 -32.56 14.75
CA SER A 78 -22.64 -33.67 13.99
C SER A 78 -21.21 -33.38 13.54
N ALA A 79 -20.48 -34.45 13.19
CA ALA A 79 -19.19 -34.33 12.51
C ALA A 79 -19.31 -33.62 11.15
N GLY A 80 -20.44 -33.79 10.44
CA GLY A 80 -20.72 -33.13 9.18
C GLY A 80 -20.85 -31.61 9.31
N TYR A 81 -21.48 -31.12 10.40
CA TYR A 81 -21.51 -29.69 10.69
C TYR A 81 -20.11 -29.14 10.98
N THR A 82 -19.36 -29.82 11.85
CA THR A 82 -18.00 -29.41 12.21
C THR A 82 -17.07 -29.34 10.98
N ALA A 83 -17.16 -30.33 10.09
CA ALA A 83 -16.41 -30.33 8.83
C ALA A 83 -16.88 -29.22 7.87
N SER A 84 -18.17 -28.88 7.86
CA SER A 84 -18.70 -27.76 7.08
C SER A 84 -18.13 -26.42 7.56
N VAL A 85 -18.12 -26.18 8.88
CA VAL A 85 -17.50 -24.98 9.48
C VAL A 85 -16.02 -24.89 9.10
N ALA A 86 -15.28 -26.00 9.22
CA ALA A 86 -13.86 -26.04 8.87
C ALA A 86 -13.61 -25.71 7.39
N TYR A 87 -14.45 -26.24 6.48
CA TYR A 87 -14.37 -25.95 5.05
C TYR A 87 -14.56 -24.46 4.74
N VAL A 88 -15.65 -23.88 5.24
CA VAL A 88 -15.99 -22.45 5.02
C VAL A 88 -14.91 -21.55 5.63
N LYS A 89 -14.49 -21.84 6.87
CA LYS A 89 -13.40 -21.14 7.56
C LYS A 89 -12.12 -21.14 6.75
N GLY A 90 -11.67 -22.29 6.27
CA GLY A 90 -10.43 -22.43 5.52
C GLY A 90 -10.42 -21.58 4.25
N LYS A 91 -11.54 -21.54 3.52
CA LYS A 91 -11.71 -20.71 2.33
C LYS A 91 -11.64 -19.21 2.66
N LEU A 92 -12.33 -18.77 3.70
CA LEU A 92 -12.35 -17.36 4.11
C LEU A 92 -11.00 -16.87 4.64
N GLN A 93 -10.32 -17.69 5.45
CA GLN A 93 -8.98 -17.36 5.95
C GLN A 93 -7.97 -17.25 4.80
N ALA A 94 -8.01 -18.17 3.84
CA ALA A 94 -7.17 -18.11 2.64
C ALA A 94 -7.45 -16.86 1.79
N ALA A 95 -8.67 -16.33 1.82
CA ALA A 95 -9.07 -15.10 1.15
C ALA A 95 -8.79 -13.82 1.97
N GLY A 96 -8.19 -13.92 3.16
CA GLY A 96 -7.76 -12.76 3.97
C GLY A 96 -8.82 -12.21 4.94
N TYR A 97 -9.91 -12.93 5.18
CA TYR A 97 -10.90 -12.53 6.19
C TYR A 97 -10.37 -12.71 7.61
N THR A 98 -10.81 -11.83 8.52
CA THR A 98 -10.71 -12.09 9.96
C THR A 98 -11.87 -12.99 10.37
N VAL A 99 -11.58 -14.25 10.68
CA VAL A 99 -12.60 -15.26 10.96
C VAL A 99 -12.66 -15.59 12.45
N THR A 100 -13.86 -15.52 13.03
CA THR A 100 -14.16 -15.86 14.42
C THR A 100 -15.11 -17.05 14.47
N GLU A 101 -14.75 -18.09 15.21
CA GLU A 101 -15.66 -19.16 15.60
C GLU A 101 -16.29 -18.81 16.95
N GLN A 102 -17.58 -18.54 16.95
CA GLN A 102 -18.34 -18.29 18.17
C GLN A 102 -19.09 -19.56 18.57
N THR A 103 -18.61 -20.23 19.62
CA THR A 103 -19.28 -21.40 20.17
C THR A 103 -20.61 -21.00 20.82
N CYS A 104 -21.71 -21.53 20.31
CA CYS A 104 -23.03 -21.39 20.92
C CYS A 104 -23.17 -22.38 22.08
N THR A 105 -22.84 -21.92 23.30
CA THR A 105 -22.81 -22.77 24.50
C THR A 105 -24.20 -23.12 25.05
N THR A 106 -25.22 -22.32 24.70
CA THR A 106 -26.61 -22.55 25.12
C THR A 106 -27.45 -23.24 24.06
N CYS A 107 -26.87 -23.59 22.91
CA CYS A 107 -27.55 -24.35 21.88
C CYS A 107 -27.76 -25.80 22.35
N THR A 108 -28.88 -26.41 21.98
CA THR A 108 -29.19 -27.83 22.20
C THR A 108 -28.05 -28.73 21.71
N TYR A 109 -27.45 -28.36 20.58
CA TYR A 109 -26.21 -28.94 20.09
C TYR A 109 -25.13 -27.86 20.09
N PRO A 110 -24.20 -27.87 21.06
CA PRO A 110 -23.08 -26.94 21.07
C PRO A 110 -22.28 -27.04 19.77
N GLY A 111 -22.09 -25.89 19.12
CA GLY A 111 -21.46 -25.79 17.81
C GLY A 111 -21.10 -24.34 17.51
N ASN A 112 -20.20 -24.12 16.55
CA ASN A 112 -19.68 -22.79 16.26
C ASN A 112 -20.52 -22.09 15.18
N ASN A 113 -21.05 -20.91 15.50
CA ASN A 113 -21.30 -19.92 14.47
C ASN A 113 -19.95 -19.49 13.87
N LEU A 114 -19.90 -19.22 12.57
CA LEU A 114 -18.71 -18.69 11.91
C LEU A 114 -18.96 -17.26 11.47
N ILE A 115 -18.17 -16.30 11.96
CA ILE A 115 -18.27 -14.88 11.63
C ILE A 115 -17.02 -14.48 10.85
N ALA A 116 -17.17 -13.91 9.67
CA ALA A 116 -16.06 -13.45 8.86
C ALA A 116 -16.17 -11.95 8.57
N GLU A 117 -15.16 -11.21 9.03
CA GLU A 117 -15.03 -9.76 8.86
C GLU A 117 -14.08 -9.46 7.72
N TRP A 118 -14.57 -8.71 6.73
CA TRP A 118 -13.68 -8.11 5.74
C TRP A 118 -12.88 -6.98 6.42
N PRO A 119 -11.55 -6.90 6.31
CA PRO A 119 -10.74 -5.98 7.12
C PRO A 119 -10.95 -4.49 6.78
N GLN A 120 -11.50 -4.15 5.61
CA GLN A 120 -11.71 -2.77 5.16
C GLN A 120 -13.08 -2.19 5.55
N GLY A 121 -13.17 -0.86 5.61
CA GLY A 121 -14.40 -0.11 5.88
C GLY A 121 -14.61 0.23 7.37
N PRO A 122 -15.48 1.19 7.69
CA PRO A 122 -15.72 1.67 9.05
C PRO A 122 -16.37 0.61 9.96
N THR A 123 -15.76 0.32 11.12
CA THR A 123 -16.21 -0.76 12.04
C THR A 123 -17.55 -0.50 12.74
N ASN A 124 -18.03 0.75 12.74
CA ASN A 124 -19.32 1.15 13.32
C ASN A 124 -20.47 1.21 12.29
N GLN A 125 -20.22 0.71 11.09
CA GLN A 125 -21.05 0.84 9.89
C GLN A 125 -21.00 -0.48 9.11
N VAL A 126 -21.73 -1.48 9.60
CA VAL A 126 -21.63 -2.89 9.18
C VAL A 126 -22.88 -3.30 8.40
N GLN A 127 -22.67 -3.78 7.18
CA GLN A 127 -23.66 -4.54 6.41
C GLN A 127 -23.38 -6.02 6.62
N MET A 128 -24.36 -6.74 7.18
CA MET A 128 -24.19 -8.12 7.58
C MET A 128 -24.99 -9.05 6.68
N PHE A 129 -24.37 -10.13 6.22
CA PHE A 129 -24.97 -11.11 5.33
C PHE A 129 -24.85 -12.50 5.96
N GLY A 130 -25.90 -13.31 5.94
CA GLY A 130 -25.91 -14.58 6.67
C GLY A 130 -26.76 -15.67 6.03
N ALA A 131 -26.41 -16.90 6.38
CA ALA A 131 -27.12 -18.13 6.04
C ALA A 131 -26.83 -19.17 7.13
N HIS A 132 -27.79 -20.00 7.53
CA HIS A 132 -27.44 -21.13 8.39
C HIS A 132 -26.66 -22.19 7.62
N LEU A 133 -25.76 -22.86 8.34
CA LEU A 133 -24.89 -23.88 7.77
C LEU A 133 -25.29 -25.29 8.20
N ASP A 134 -26.12 -25.47 9.22
CA ASP A 134 -26.64 -26.78 9.57
C ASP A 134 -27.73 -27.24 8.61
N SER A 135 -27.98 -28.54 8.61
CA SER A 135 -29.13 -29.18 7.96
C SER A 135 -29.98 -29.92 8.99
N VAL A 136 -31.18 -30.39 8.64
CA VAL A 136 -31.80 -31.48 9.41
C VAL A 136 -30.98 -32.78 9.38
N SER A 137 -31.26 -33.71 10.30
CA SER A 137 -30.67 -35.06 10.32
C SER A 137 -31.07 -35.94 9.13
N ALA A 138 -32.17 -35.61 8.45
CA ALA A 138 -32.77 -36.49 7.44
C ALA A 138 -31.98 -36.53 6.12
N GLY A 139 -31.10 -35.56 5.86
CA GLY A 139 -30.39 -35.46 4.60
C GLY A 139 -29.23 -34.45 4.63
N PRO A 140 -28.58 -34.27 3.47
CA PRO A 140 -27.39 -33.43 3.37
C PRO A 140 -27.70 -31.92 3.36
N GLY A 141 -28.96 -31.54 3.13
CA GLY A 141 -29.42 -30.15 3.24
C GLY A 141 -28.78 -29.24 2.20
N ILE A 142 -28.86 -29.61 0.92
CA ILE A 142 -28.16 -28.89 -0.14
C ILE A 142 -28.92 -27.65 -0.59
N ASN A 143 -30.23 -27.72 -0.82
CA ASN A 143 -31.01 -26.50 -0.94
C ASN A 143 -31.16 -25.85 0.44
N ASP A 144 -31.35 -26.65 1.49
CA ASP A 144 -31.64 -26.21 2.85
C ASP A 144 -30.53 -26.57 3.87
N ASN A 145 -29.55 -25.71 4.13
CA ASN A 145 -29.30 -24.43 3.45
C ASN A 145 -27.89 -24.33 2.88
N GLY A 146 -27.46 -25.41 2.23
CA GLY A 146 -26.26 -25.40 1.40
C GLY A 146 -26.30 -24.27 0.36
N SER A 147 -27.46 -24.01 -0.25
CA SER A 147 -27.65 -23.00 -1.30
C SER A 147 -27.28 -21.59 -0.82
N GLY A 148 -27.86 -21.14 0.29
CA GLY A 148 -27.55 -19.84 0.89
C GLY A 148 -26.10 -19.78 1.39
N SER A 149 -25.66 -20.84 2.07
CA SER A 149 -24.27 -20.95 2.57
C SER A 149 -23.22 -20.86 1.47
N ALA A 150 -23.43 -21.55 0.35
CA ALA A 150 -22.53 -21.56 -0.80
C ALA A 150 -22.56 -20.23 -1.58
N THR A 151 -23.75 -19.68 -1.79
CA THR A 151 -23.93 -18.35 -2.39
C THR A 151 -23.18 -17.29 -1.58
N LEU A 152 -23.31 -17.32 -0.25
CA LEU A 152 -22.64 -16.38 0.63
C LEU A 152 -21.12 -16.54 0.60
N LEU A 153 -20.62 -17.79 0.57
CA LEU A 153 -19.19 -18.08 0.53
C LEU A 153 -18.57 -17.54 -0.75
N GLU A 154 -19.15 -17.85 -1.91
CA GLU A 154 -18.59 -17.37 -3.18
C GLU A 154 -18.63 -15.85 -3.27
N ASN A 155 -19.70 -15.20 -2.78
CA ASN A 155 -19.75 -13.73 -2.68
C ASN A 155 -18.63 -13.15 -1.81
N ALA A 156 -18.32 -13.79 -0.68
CA ALA A 156 -17.19 -13.39 0.15
C ALA A 156 -15.84 -13.56 -0.57
N LEU A 157 -15.67 -14.66 -1.31
CA LEU A 157 -14.45 -14.92 -2.08
C LEU A 157 -14.29 -13.91 -3.24
N VAL A 158 -15.38 -13.59 -3.93
CA VAL A 158 -15.41 -12.56 -4.99
C VAL A 158 -15.10 -11.18 -4.41
N LEU A 159 -15.70 -10.79 -3.29
CA LEU A 159 -15.37 -9.52 -2.62
C LEU A 159 -13.88 -9.42 -2.29
N ALA A 160 -13.29 -10.49 -1.76
CA ALA A 160 -11.87 -10.52 -1.45
C ALA A 160 -10.99 -10.46 -2.70
N ALA A 161 -11.36 -11.18 -3.77
CA ALA A 161 -10.61 -11.18 -5.02
C ALA A 161 -10.63 -9.80 -5.70
N GLN A 162 -11.74 -9.09 -5.62
CA GLN A 162 -11.87 -7.73 -6.16
C GLN A 162 -11.22 -6.67 -5.26
N ASN A 163 -11.14 -6.93 -3.96
CA ASN A 163 -10.54 -6.06 -2.95
C ASN A 163 -10.93 -4.57 -3.10
N PRO A 164 -12.22 -4.23 -3.26
CA PRO A 164 -12.62 -2.86 -3.55
C PRO A 164 -12.46 -1.96 -2.31
N THR A 165 -12.45 -0.64 -2.53
CA THR A 165 -12.54 0.33 -1.45
C THR A 165 -13.93 0.28 -0.81
N MET A 166 -13.97 0.16 0.50
CA MET A 166 -15.21 -0.05 1.25
C MET A 166 -15.73 1.24 1.89
N THR A 167 -16.98 1.60 1.59
CA THR A 167 -17.72 2.69 2.25
C THR A 167 -18.46 2.23 3.50
N GLN A 168 -18.78 0.94 3.60
CA GLN A 168 -19.26 0.27 4.81
C GLN A 168 -18.45 -1.01 5.04
N ARG A 169 -18.35 -1.46 6.29
CA ARG A 169 -17.78 -2.76 6.63
C ARG A 169 -18.75 -3.87 6.18
N VAL A 170 -18.22 -4.95 5.63
CA VAL A 170 -18.99 -6.17 5.33
C VAL A 170 -18.64 -7.27 6.33
N ARG A 171 -19.67 -7.90 6.89
CA ARG A 171 -19.56 -9.06 7.79
C ARG A 171 -20.41 -10.19 7.24
N PHE A 172 -19.81 -11.37 7.08
CA PHE A 172 -20.52 -12.60 6.73
C PHE A 172 -20.71 -13.48 7.96
N ALA A 173 -21.79 -14.26 8.01
CA ALA A 173 -22.04 -15.20 9.08
C ALA A 173 -22.68 -16.51 8.61
N TRP A 174 -22.24 -17.61 9.21
CA TRP A 174 -22.82 -18.94 9.06
C TRP A 174 -23.30 -19.45 10.42
N TRP A 175 -24.59 -19.76 10.51
CA TRP A 175 -25.24 -20.06 11.79
C TRP A 175 -25.29 -21.55 12.12
N ASN A 176 -25.25 -21.85 13.42
CA ASN A 176 -25.47 -23.17 13.99
C ASN A 176 -26.90 -23.31 14.51
N GLY A 177 -27.51 -24.48 14.33
CA GLY A 177 -28.75 -24.84 15.02
C GLY A 177 -29.94 -23.96 14.65
N GLU A 178 -29.98 -23.48 13.41
CA GLU A 178 -31.18 -22.82 12.87
C GLU A 178 -32.36 -23.79 12.92
N GLU A 179 -32.11 -25.02 12.52
CA GLU A 179 -33.07 -26.14 12.43
C GLU A 179 -33.58 -26.60 13.81
N GLN A 180 -32.97 -26.09 14.89
CA GLN A 180 -33.41 -26.30 16.27
C GLN A 180 -34.06 -25.05 16.86
N GLY A 181 -34.47 -24.11 16.02
CA GLY A 181 -35.18 -22.89 16.38
C GLY A 181 -34.28 -21.67 16.49
N LEU A 182 -33.49 -21.39 15.45
CA LEU A 182 -32.68 -20.18 15.28
C LEU A 182 -31.60 -19.99 16.37
N GLN A 183 -31.10 -21.08 16.95
CA GLN A 183 -30.38 -21.00 18.21
C GLN A 183 -29.05 -20.24 18.08
N GLY A 184 -28.31 -20.45 16.98
CA GLY A 184 -27.05 -19.78 16.71
C GLY A 184 -27.19 -18.29 16.46
N SER A 185 -28.12 -17.87 15.60
CA SER A 185 -28.37 -16.45 15.34
C SER A 185 -28.93 -15.74 16.57
N LYS A 186 -29.84 -16.38 17.33
CA LYS A 186 -30.32 -15.85 18.63
C LYS A 186 -29.18 -15.66 19.61
N PHE A 187 -28.29 -16.65 19.73
CA PHE A 187 -27.12 -16.56 20.62
C PHE A 187 -26.21 -15.40 20.21
N TYR A 188 -25.90 -15.26 18.93
CA TYR A 188 -25.10 -14.16 18.41
C TYR A 188 -25.70 -12.80 18.77
N VAL A 189 -26.97 -12.57 18.40
CA VAL A 189 -27.65 -11.30 18.64
C VAL A 189 -27.78 -10.98 20.13
N ASN A 190 -28.04 -11.98 20.98
CA ASN A 190 -28.12 -11.80 22.44
C ASN A 190 -26.77 -11.50 23.08
N SER A 191 -25.66 -11.94 22.47
CA SER A 191 -24.30 -11.64 22.95
C SER A 191 -23.84 -10.21 22.64
N LEU A 192 -24.53 -9.50 21.74
CA LEU A 192 -24.18 -8.13 21.37
C LEU A 192 -24.75 -7.10 22.35
N SER A 193 -23.91 -6.15 22.75
CA SER A 193 -24.35 -4.92 23.42
C SER A 193 -25.23 -4.06 22.51
N ALA A 194 -25.98 -3.12 23.10
CA ALA A 194 -26.80 -2.17 22.34
C ALA A 194 -25.97 -1.37 21.31
N THR A 195 -24.75 -0.96 21.68
CA THR A 195 -23.82 -0.27 20.78
C THR A 195 -23.42 -1.16 19.60
N GLN A 196 -23.05 -2.42 19.85
CA GLN A 196 -22.68 -3.35 18.77
C GLN A 196 -23.87 -3.65 17.85
N LYS A 197 -25.09 -3.77 18.38
CA LYS A 197 -26.31 -3.90 17.57
C LYS A 197 -26.50 -2.68 16.67
N SER A 198 -26.28 -1.47 17.19
CA SER A 198 -26.40 -0.22 16.41
C SER A 198 -25.39 -0.09 15.27
N TYR A 199 -24.29 -0.85 15.29
CA TYR A 199 -23.30 -0.87 14.21
C TYR A 199 -23.79 -1.65 13.00
N ILE A 200 -24.71 -2.60 13.17
CA ILE A 200 -25.30 -3.38 12.09
C ILE A 200 -26.43 -2.57 11.45
N LYS A 201 -26.21 -2.11 10.21
CA LYS A 201 -27.13 -1.24 9.47
C LYS A 201 -28.21 -2.02 8.72
N GLY A 202 -27.89 -3.25 8.35
CA GLY A 202 -28.81 -4.22 7.77
C GLY A 202 -28.28 -5.63 7.95
N TYR A 203 -29.19 -6.58 8.14
CA TYR A 203 -28.91 -8.01 8.08
C TYR A 203 -29.65 -8.65 6.90
N TYR A 204 -28.90 -9.31 6.03
CA TYR A 204 -29.39 -9.90 4.78
C TYR A 204 -29.28 -11.42 4.85
N ASN A 205 -30.41 -12.11 4.77
CA ASN A 205 -30.51 -13.54 5.00
C ASN A 205 -30.74 -14.30 3.70
N PHE A 206 -30.04 -15.42 3.53
CA PHE A 206 -30.18 -16.26 2.34
C PHE A 206 -30.47 -17.68 2.79
N ASP A 207 -31.71 -18.08 2.61
CA ASP A 207 -32.23 -19.36 3.07
C ASP A 207 -33.07 -20.01 1.99
N MET A 208 -32.63 -21.19 1.54
CA MET A 208 -33.18 -21.93 0.40
C MET A 208 -33.27 -21.06 -0.86
N VAL A 209 -32.12 -20.66 -1.42
CA VAL A 209 -32.03 -19.80 -2.63
C VAL A 209 -31.84 -20.59 -3.93
N GLY A 210 -32.11 -21.90 -3.91
CA GLY A 210 -31.87 -22.80 -5.04
C GLY A 210 -33.01 -23.77 -5.37
N SER A 211 -34.23 -23.56 -4.86
CA SER A 211 -35.32 -24.56 -4.94
C SER A 211 -35.62 -25.02 -6.38
N PRO A 212 -35.83 -26.33 -6.62
CA PRO A 212 -35.93 -26.91 -7.97
C PRO A 212 -37.11 -26.35 -8.78
N ASN A 213 -38.25 -26.14 -8.13
CA ASN A 213 -39.44 -25.47 -8.68
C ASN A 213 -39.59 -24.09 -8.04
N GLY A 214 -38.49 -23.40 -7.75
CA GLY A 214 -38.49 -22.21 -6.91
C GLY A 214 -39.21 -20.99 -7.49
N GLY A 215 -39.55 -20.05 -6.61
CA GLY A 215 -39.98 -18.69 -6.94
C GLY A 215 -38.88 -17.66 -6.70
N TYR A 216 -39.23 -16.37 -6.81
CA TYR A 216 -38.35 -15.25 -6.46
C TYR A 216 -38.99 -14.48 -5.31
N PHE A 217 -38.57 -14.78 -4.08
CA PHE A 217 -39.12 -14.16 -2.89
C PHE A 217 -38.10 -13.27 -2.19
N ILE A 218 -38.56 -12.11 -1.71
CA ILE A 218 -37.76 -11.17 -0.92
C ILE A 218 -38.41 -11.02 0.46
N ASN A 219 -37.62 -11.14 1.52
CA ASN A 219 -38.08 -10.86 2.87
C ASN A 219 -38.29 -9.35 3.03
N ARG A 220 -39.47 -8.94 3.48
CA ARG A 220 -39.85 -7.53 3.71
C ARG A 220 -39.63 -6.68 2.47
N ILE A 221 -40.18 -7.13 1.33
CA ILE A 221 -39.94 -6.60 -0.01
C ILE A 221 -40.20 -5.10 -0.15
N THR A 222 -41.08 -4.53 0.67
CA THR A 222 -41.41 -3.10 0.68
C THR A 222 -40.50 -2.25 1.59
N SER A 223 -39.59 -2.87 2.33
CA SER A 223 -38.68 -2.18 3.24
C SER A 223 -37.54 -1.49 2.49
N THR A 224 -36.96 -0.45 3.11
CA THR A 224 -35.75 0.20 2.61
C THR A 224 -34.56 -0.76 2.54
N THR A 225 -34.45 -1.69 3.49
CA THR A 225 -33.41 -2.73 3.51
C THR A 225 -33.49 -3.65 2.29
N ALA A 226 -34.69 -3.98 1.82
CA ALA A 226 -34.92 -4.83 0.67
C ALA A 226 -34.62 -4.17 -0.69
N ALA A 227 -34.54 -2.84 -0.75
CA ALA A 227 -34.49 -2.10 -2.01
C ALA A 227 -33.36 -2.53 -2.97
N PRO A 228 -32.10 -2.77 -2.53
CA PRO A 228 -31.04 -3.22 -3.44
C PRO A 228 -31.29 -4.62 -4.01
N LEU A 229 -31.80 -5.54 -3.18
CA LEU A 229 -32.15 -6.90 -3.59
C LEU A 229 -33.29 -6.89 -4.62
N LYS A 230 -34.30 -6.05 -4.41
CA LYS A 230 -35.42 -5.90 -5.34
C LYS A 230 -34.98 -5.26 -6.66
N ALA A 231 -34.17 -4.20 -6.59
CA ALA A 231 -33.66 -3.50 -7.76
C ALA A 231 -32.90 -4.42 -8.72
N TYR A 232 -32.13 -5.37 -8.17
CA TYR A 232 -31.44 -6.37 -8.99
C TYR A 232 -32.42 -7.19 -9.83
N TRP A 233 -33.42 -7.83 -9.22
CA TRP A 233 -34.39 -8.66 -9.95
C TRP A 233 -35.32 -7.84 -10.86
N ASP A 234 -35.73 -6.64 -10.44
CA ASP A 234 -36.50 -5.72 -11.27
C ASP A 234 -35.76 -5.40 -12.59
N SER A 235 -34.41 -5.30 -12.55
CA SER A 235 -33.59 -5.01 -13.74
C SER A 235 -33.64 -6.11 -14.82
N PHE A 236 -34.03 -7.34 -14.44
CA PHE A 236 -34.26 -8.46 -15.36
C PHE A 236 -35.74 -8.64 -15.72
N GLY A 237 -36.61 -7.72 -15.30
CA GLY A 237 -38.05 -7.86 -15.46
C GLY A 237 -38.65 -9.00 -14.62
N ILE A 238 -37.91 -9.53 -13.64
CA ILE A 238 -38.44 -10.52 -12.69
C ILE A 238 -39.36 -9.79 -11.74
N GLN A 239 -40.55 -10.34 -11.50
CA GLN A 239 -41.53 -9.79 -10.55
C GLN A 239 -41.52 -10.59 -9.24
N PRO A 240 -40.65 -10.22 -8.27
CA PRO A 240 -40.58 -10.91 -6.99
C PRO A 240 -41.83 -10.71 -6.14
N GLU A 241 -42.05 -11.62 -5.20
CA GLU A 241 -43.10 -11.53 -4.17
C GLU A 241 -42.50 -11.45 -2.77
N GLU A 242 -43.30 -11.03 -1.80
CA GLU A 242 -42.95 -11.13 -0.38
C GLU A 242 -42.75 -12.60 0.02
N ASN A 243 -41.72 -12.88 0.81
CA ASN A 243 -41.51 -14.21 1.38
C ASN A 243 -42.45 -14.46 2.57
N VAL A 244 -43.68 -14.90 2.28
CA VAL A 244 -44.67 -15.22 3.31
C VAL A 244 -44.36 -16.57 3.99
N GLU A 245 -43.86 -17.56 3.26
CA GLU A 245 -43.62 -18.92 3.79
C GLU A 245 -42.53 -18.94 4.89
N GLY A 246 -41.46 -18.17 4.68
CA GLY A 246 -40.32 -18.09 5.61
C GLY A 246 -40.49 -17.06 6.73
N GLN A 247 -41.60 -16.32 6.79
CA GLN A 247 -41.77 -15.21 7.73
C GLN A 247 -41.63 -15.69 9.20
N GLY A 248 -40.62 -15.16 9.90
CA GLY A 248 -40.37 -15.46 11.31
C GLY A 248 -39.76 -16.84 11.58
N ARG A 249 -39.28 -17.51 10.53
CA ARG A 249 -38.83 -18.90 10.58
C ARG A 249 -37.36 -19.11 10.19
N SER A 250 -36.61 -18.04 9.93
CA SER A 250 -35.17 -18.09 9.60
C SER A 250 -34.38 -17.07 10.42
N ASP A 251 -33.06 -17.08 10.30
CA ASP A 251 -32.14 -16.36 11.18
C ASP A 251 -32.34 -14.84 11.22
N ASP A 252 -32.92 -14.24 10.17
CA ASP A 252 -33.24 -12.82 10.14
C ASP A 252 -34.24 -12.41 11.22
N TYR A 253 -35.07 -13.34 11.67
CA TYR A 253 -36.01 -13.10 12.76
C TYR A 253 -35.30 -12.75 14.08
N SER A 254 -34.14 -13.34 14.35
CA SER A 254 -33.31 -13.03 15.52
C SER A 254 -32.84 -11.57 15.51
N PHE A 255 -32.42 -11.07 14.35
CA PHE A 255 -31.99 -9.68 14.16
C PHE A 255 -33.17 -8.71 14.21
N ALA A 256 -34.28 -9.07 13.56
CA ALA A 256 -35.49 -8.27 13.58
C ALA A 256 -36.06 -8.04 14.98
N ASN A 257 -36.10 -9.08 15.82
CA ASN A 257 -36.55 -8.98 17.20
C ASN A 257 -35.64 -8.09 18.06
N ALA A 258 -34.40 -7.88 17.64
CA ALA A 258 -33.47 -6.95 18.27
C ALA A 258 -33.51 -5.52 17.66
N GLY A 259 -34.45 -5.25 16.75
CA GLY A 259 -34.62 -3.94 16.11
C GLY A 259 -33.63 -3.65 14.98
N ILE A 260 -32.90 -4.66 14.49
CA ILE A 260 -32.00 -4.51 13.35
C ILE A 260 -32.81 -4.70 12.06
N PRO A 261 -32.74 -3.78 11.09
CA PRO A 261 -33.43 -3.93 9.81
C PRO A 261 -32.96 -5.19 9.06
N THR A 262 -33.89 -5.95 8.50
CA THR A 262 -33.56 -7.19 7.77
C THR A 262 -34.24 -7.30 6.42
N SER A 263 -33.61 -8.03 5.51
CA SER A 263 -34.19 -8.53 4.27
C SER A 263 -33.43 -9.80 3.85
N GLY A 264 -33.69 -10.31 2.64
CA GLY A 264 -33.12 -11.57 2.20
C GLY A 264 -33.79 -12.13 0.95
N TYR A 265 -33.20 -13.17 0.38
CA TYR A 265 -33.82 -13.97 -0.68
C TYR A 265 -34.25 -15.33 -0.17
N ALA A 266 -35.31 -15.84 -0.78
CA ALA A 266 -35.73 -17.24 -0.70
C ALA A 266 -36.32 -17.68 -2.05
N ALA A 267 -36.26 -18.99 -2.31
CA ALA A 267 -36.86 -19.61 -3.49
C ALA A 267 -38.10 -20.46 -3.14
N GLY A 268 -38.56 -20.42 -1.89
CA GLY A 268 -39.69 -21.19 -1.37
C GLY A 268 -39.31 -22.61 -0.97
N ALA A 269 -40.09 -23.21 -0.08
CA ALA A 269 -39.83 -24.52 0.49
C ALA A 269 -40.97 -25.51 0.16
N SER A 270 -41.74 -25.93 1.17
CA SER A 270 -42.80 -26.91 1.04
C SER A 270 -44.10 -26.38 0.42
N ALA A 271 -44.29 -25.06 0.39
CA ALA A 271 -45.50 -24.45 -0.14
C ALA A 271 -45.67 -24.69 -1.63
N THR A 272 -46.93 -24.70 -2.06
CA THR A 272 -47.31 -25.04 -3.44
C THR A 272 -47.22 -23.83 -4.37
N LYS A 273 -46.50 -23.99 -5.49
CA LYS A 273 -46.47 -22.99 -6.55
C LYS A 273 -47.85 -22.82 -7.18
N THR A 274 -48.37 -21.60 -7.17
CA THR A 274 -49.66 -21.28 -7.80
C THR A 274 -49.54 -21.21 -9.32
N SER A 275 -50.67 -21.32 -10.05
CA SER A 275 -50.68 -21.13 -11.50
C SER A 275 -50.19 -19.74 -11.92
N ALA A 276 -50.53 -18.69 -11.16
CA ALA A 276 -50.07 -17.33 -11.43
C ALA A 276 -48.53 -17.22 -11.30
N GLN A 277 -47.95 -17.81 -10.26
CA GLN A 277 -46.49 -17.85 -10.08
C GLN A 277 -45.80 -18.69 -11.17
N ALA A 278 -46.38 -19.83 -11.57
CA ALA A 278 -45.85 -20.63 -12.67
C ALA A 278 -45.91 -19.87 -14.01
N SER A 279 -46.95 -19.06 -14.25
CA SER A 279 -47.03 -18.21 -15.44
C SER A 279 -45.92 -17.16 -15.51
N LYS A 280 -45.46 -16.60 -14.38
CA LYS A 280 -44.42 -15.55 -14.37
C LYS A 280 -42.99 -16.05 -14.14
N TRP A 281 -42.80 -17.18 -13.45
CA TRP A 281 -41.48 -17.69 -13.10
C TRP A 281 -41.16 -19.04 -13.75
N GLY A 282 -42.11 -19.65 -14.45
CA GLY A 282 -42.01 -21.02 -14.95
C GLY A 282 -42.14 -22.06 -13.84
N GLY A 283 -41.82 -23.31 -14.20
CA GLY A 283 -41.96 -24.47 -13.32
C GLY A 283 -43.36 -25.09 -13.37
N THR A 284 -43.71 -25.86 -12.35
CA THR A 284 -44.92 -26.67 -12.30
C THR A 284 -45.89 -26.14 -11.25
N ALA A 285 -47.03 -25.62 -11.71
CA ALA A 285 -48.14 -25.24 -10.84
C ALA A 285 -48.71 -26.47 -10.11
N GLY A 286 -49.10 -26.30 -8.84
CA GLY A 286 -49.64 -27.39 -8.02
C GLY A 286 -48.57 -28.29 -7.38
N ALA A 287 -47.29 -28.12 -7.71
CA ALA A 287 -46.17 -28.77 -7.04
C ALA A 287 -45.53 -27.85 -5.99
N ALA A 288 -44.87 -28.43 -4.98
CA ALA A 288 -44.07 -27.67 -4.02
C ALA A 288 -42.93 -26.91 -4.71
N TYR A 289 -42.45 -25.81 -4.11
CA TYR A 289 -41.22 -25.15 -4.58
C TYR A 289 -40.00 -26.08 -4.44
N ASP A 290 -39.94 -26.79 -3.32
CA ASP A 290 -38.98 -27.85 -3.01
C ASP A 290 -39.71 -29.09 -2.46
N GLY A 291 -39.82 -30.13 -3.30
CA GLY A 291 -40.41 -31.42 -2.90
C GLY A 291 -39.53 -32.26 -1.96
N CYS A 292 -38.26 -31.87 -1.80
CA CYS A 292 -37.26 -32.52 -0.95
C CYS A 292 -36.96 -31.74 0.33
N TYR A 293 -37.71 -30.69 0.65
CA TYR A 293 -37.59 -29.94 1.91
C TYR A 293 -37.56 -30.88 3.14
N HIS A 294 -36.50 -30.76 3.95
CA HIS A 294 -36.20 -31.59 5.12
C HIS A 294 -36.15 -33.12 4.85
N ARG A 295 -35.76 -33.54 3.64
CA ARG A 295 -35.70 -34.97 3.24
C ARG A 295 -34.32 -35.37 2.75
N SER A 296 -34.08 -36.68 2.70
CA SER A 296 -32.82 -37.27 2.22
C SER A 296 -32.50 -36.96 0.76
N CYS A 297 -33.51 -36.62 -0.05
CA CYS A 297 -33.33 -36.27 -1.46
C CYS A 297 -32.86 -34.83 -1.70
N ASP A 298 -32.74 -34.00 -0.65
CA ASP A 298 -32.17 -32.65 -0.76
C ASP A 298 -30.64 -32.68 -0.96
N THR A 299 -30.25 -33.11 -2.16
CA THR A 299 -28.88 -33.35 -2.63
C THR A 299 -28.51 -32.31 -3.70
N THR A 300 -27.32 -32.41 -4.30
CA THR A 300 -26.94 -31.54 -5.44
C THR A 300 -27.85 -31.66 -6.66
N ALA A 301 -28.64 -32.72 -6.79
CA ALA A 301 -29.66 -32.85 -7.82
C ALA A 301 -30.93 -32.02 -7.53
N ASN A 302 -31.11 -31.53 -6.31
CA ASN A 302 -32.28 -30.78 -5.84
C ASN A 302 -32.10 -29.25 -5.99
N ILE A 303 -31.40 -28.80 -7.03
CA ILE A 303 -31.03 -27.40 -7.20
C ILE A 303 -31.41 -26.90 -8.59
N ASN A 304 -32.11 -25.76 -8.64
CA ASN A 304 -32.29 -24.97 -9.85
C ASN A 304 -31.11 -24.00 -10.02
N SER A 305 -30.24 -24.27 -10.99
CA SER A 305 -29.04 -23.46 -11.25
C SER A 305 -29.37 -22.02 -11.68
N THR A 306 -30.49 -21.78 -12.35
CA THR A 306 -30.88 -20.43 -12.79
C THR A 306 -31.29 -19.55 -11.61
N ILE A 307 -32.07 -20.11 -10.67
CA ILE A 307 -32.46 -19.39 -9.45
C ILE A 307 -31.24 -19.16 -8.55
N LEU A 308 -30.36 -20.17 -8.43
CA LEU A 308 -29.13 -20.06 -7.65
C LEU A 308 -28.19 -18.97 -8.21
N ASN A 309 -27.96 -18.93 -9.53
CA ASN A 309 -27.12 -17.90 -10.19
C ASN A 309 -27.68 -16.50 -9.92
N ARG A 310 -28.96 -16.29 -10.22
CA ARG A 310 -29.62 -14.99 -10.02
C ARG A 310 -29.62 -14.55 -8.56
N SER A 311 -29.71 -15.48 -7.63
CA SER A 311 -29.61 -15.15 -6.20
C SER A 311 -28.19 -14.75 -5.85
N ALA A 312 -27.18 -15.49 -6.32
CA ALA A 312 -25.78 -15.21 -6.07
C ALA A 312 -25.34 -13.84 -6.58
N ASP A 313 -25.72 -13.50 -7.81
CA ASP A 313 -25.43 -12.19 -8.41
C ASP A 313 -26.20 -11.07 -7.71
N GLY A 314 -27.44 -11.33 -7.26
CA GLY A 314 -28.21 -10.34 -6.51
C GLY A 314 -27.62 -10.04 -5.13
N VAL A 315 -27.01 -11.04 -4.48
CA VAL A 315 -26.22 -10.82 -3.26
C VAL A 315 -25.00 -9.92 -3.56
N ALA A 316 -24.27 -10.19 -4.65
CA ALA A 316 -23.14 -9.35 -5.05
C ALA A 316 -23.58 -7.93 -5.34
N TYR A 317 -24.66 -7.76 -6.09
CA TYR A 317 -25.24 -6.46 -6.37
C TYR A 317 -25.57 -5.69 -5.08
N ALA A 318 -26.21 -6.35 -4.11
CA ALA A 318 -26.51 -5.73 -2.81
C ALA A 318 -25.24 -5.34 -2.04
N ILE A 319 -24.23 -6.22 -1.96
CA ILE A 319 -22.94 -5.90 -1.32
C ILE A 319 -22.31 -4.66 -1.94
N TRP A 320 -22.24 -4.59 -3.28
CA TRP A 320 -21.62 -3.47 -3.98
C TRP A 320 -22.39 -2.17 -3.80
N GLN A 321 -23.72 -2.21 -3.88
CA GLN A 321 -24.56 -1.04 -3.64
C GLN A 321 -24.43 -0.50 -2.22
N LEU A 322 -24.39 -1.40 -1.23
CA LEU A 322 -24.49 -1.03 0.18
C LEU A 322 -23.15 -0.69 0.82
N ALA A 323 -22.08 -1.36 0.40
CA ALA A 323 -20.81 -1.34 1.14
C ALA A 323 -19.58 -0.95 0.32
N VAL A 324 -19.69 -0.98 -1.01
CA VAL A 324 -18.64 -0.46 -1.91
C VAL A 324 -19.00 0.96 -2.33
N GLY A 325 -20.24 1.19 -2.76
CA GLY A 325 -20.72 2.48 -3.30
C GLY A 325 -20.26 2.70 -4.75
N SER A 326 -20.66 3.82 -5.36
CA SER A 326 -20.35 4.15 -6.76
C SER A 326 -18.95 4.68 -7.04
N GLY A 327 -18.01 4.47 -6.12
CA GLY A 327 -16.68 5.04 -6.22
C GLY A 327 -15.73 4.13 -6.98
N THR A 328 -15.35 4.53 -8.19
CA THR A 328 -13.93 4.44 -8.57
C THR A 328 -13.12 4.90 -7.35
N PRO A 329 -12.12 4.14 -6.86
CA PRO A 329 -11.36 4.56 -5.68
C PRO A 329 -10.90 6.01 -5.89
N THR A 330 -11.19 6.91 -4.95
CA THR A 330 -10.69 8.28 -5.04
C THR A 330 -9.17 8.20 -5.22
N ASN A 331 -8.67 8.86 -6.27
CA ASN A 331 -7.24 8.81 -6.58
C ASN A 331 -6.47 9.32 -5.36
N ASP A 332 -5.56 8.51 -4.86
CA ASP A 332 -4.72 8.85 -3.73
C ASP A 332 -3.27 8.48 -4.05
N PHE A 333 -2.35 9.13 -3.36
CA PHE A 333 -0.92 8.91 -3.52
C PHE A 333 -0.17 9.15 -2.21
N SER A 334 1.10 8.81 -2.18
CA SER A 334 2.04 9.18 -1.12
C SER A 334 3.11 10.13 -1.66
N VAL A 335 3.73 10.92 -0.78
CA VAL A 335 4.91 11.76 -1.07
C VAL A 335 6.00 11.39 -0.07
N ALA A 336 7.23 11.20 -0.54
CA ALA A 336 8.41 10.97 0.29
C ALA A 336 9.59 11.80 -0.23
N VAL A 337 10.53 12.12 0.67
CA VAL A 337 11.76 12.86 0.34
C VAL A 337 12.97 12.04 0.78
N SER A 338 13.97 11.90 -0.08
CA SER A 338 15.22 11.19 0.22
C SER A 338 16.43 11.95 -0.33
N PRO A 339 17.45 12.27 0.49
CA PRO A 339 17.47 12.09 1.95
C PRO A 339 16.43 12.98 2.66
N THR A 340 16.01 12.60 3.86
CA THR A 340 15.04 13.39 4.68
C THR A 340 15.65 14.61 5.35
N SER A 341 16.96 14.82 5.22
CA SER A 341 17.68 15.96 5.74
C SER A 341 18.87 16.35 4.86
N GLY A 342 19.30 17.60 4.93
CA GLY A 342 20.54 18.05 4.32
C GLY A 342 21.02 19.39 4.86
N SER A 343 22.25 19.75 4.49
CA SER A 343 22.90 20.99 4.92
C SER A 343 23.29 21.83 3.71
N VAL A 344 23.17 23.15 3.85
CA VAL A 344 23.58 24.12 2.82
C VAL A 344 24.24 25.33 3.48
N ALA A 345 25.37 25.78 2.94
CA ALA A 345 25.97 27.04 3.34
C ALA A 345 25.25 28.20 2.63
N ARG A 346 25.22 29.40 3.24
CA ARG A 346 24.79 30.61 2.52
C ARG A 346 25.58 30.78 1.23
N GLY A 347 24.87 31.07 0.13
CA GLY A 347 25.43 31.18 -1.22
C GLY A 347 25.51 29.86 -1.99
N ALA A 348 25.13 28.73 -1.39
CA ALA A 348 25.18 27.40 -2.02
C ALA A 348 23.78 26.80 -2.21
N SER A 349 23.75 25.60 -2.82
CA SER A 349 22.55 24.79 -2.97
C SER A 349 22.81 23.32 -2.61
N THR A 350 21.73 22.60 -2.32
CA THR A 350 21.71 21.14 -2.11
C THR A 350 20.48 20.55 -2.77
N THR A 351 20.46 19.22 -2.97
CA THR A 351 19.35 18.52 -3.63
C THR A 351 18.85 17.34 -2.82
N ALA A 352 17.60 16.96 -3.06
CA ALA A 352 16.99 15.72 -2.58
C ALA A 352 15.96 15.22 -3.61
N THR A 353 15.69 13.92 -3.63
CA THR A 353 14.67 13.32 -4.49
C THR A 353 13.33 13.32 -3.78
N VAL A 354 12.29 13.82 -4.46
CA VAL A 354 10.90 13.66 -4.06
C VAL A 354 10.29 12.53 -4.87
N SER A 355 9.86 11.46 -4.20
CA SER A 355 9.18 10.34 -4.85
C SER A 355 7.69 10.36 -4.52
N THR A 356 6.89 9.90 -5.48
CA THR A 356 5.45 9.70 -5.31
C THR A 356 5.08 8.26 -5.64
N ALA A 357 4.01 7.75 -5.05
CA ALA A 357 3.44 6.45 -5.40
C ALA A 357 1.92 6.52 -5.36
N THR A 358 1.23 5.93 -6.34
CA THR A 358 -0.23 5.79 -6.31
C THR A 358 -0.60 4.80 -5.20
N THR A 359 -1.44 5.23 -4.25
CA THR A 359 -1.86 4.40 -3.11
C THR A 359 -3.30 3.88 -3.28
N SER A 360 -4.12 4.57 -4.08
CA SER A 360 -5.48 4.17 -4.44
C SER A 360 -5.90 4.86 -5.73
N GLY A 361 -6.81 4.26 -6.50
CA GLY A 361 -7.32 4.81 -7.76
C GLY A 361 -6.29 4.80 -8.90
N SER A 362 -6.42 5.75 -9.82
CA SER A 362 -5.55 5.88 -10.99
C SER A 362 -4.36 6.81 -10.74
N ALA A 363 -3.25 6.56 -11.44
CA ALA A 363 -2.12 7.47 -11.44
C ALA A 363 -2.53 8.86 -11.91
N GLN A 364 -2.07 9.90 -11.21
CA GLN A 364 -2.56 11.27 -11.37
C GLN A 364 -1.41 12.28 -11.40
N THR A 365 -1.64 13.44 -12.00
CA THR A 365 -0.69 14.55 -11.96
C THR A 365 -0.62 15.12 -10.53
N VAL A 366 0.58 15.15 -9.96
CA VAL A 366 0.90 15.68 -8.64
C VAL A 366 1.78 16.90 -8.83
N ALA A 367 1.26 18.09 -8.52
CA ALA A 367 2.02 19.34 -8.48
C ALA A 367 2.81 19.43 -7.17
N LEU A 368 4.09 19.79 -7.23
CA LEU A 368 4.98 19.84 -6.07
C LEU A 368 5.19 21.29 -5.61
N SER A 369 5.11 21.51 -4.30
CA SER A 369 5.38 22.79 -3.66
C SER A 369 6.07 22.60 -2.32
N ALA A 370 6.65 23.67 -1.76
CA ALA A 370 7.29 23.65 -0.47
C ALA A 370 6.91 24.87 0.37
N THR A 371 6.76 24.66 1.67
CA THR A 371 6.58 25.72 2.67
C THR A 371 7.55 25.52 3.83
N GLY A 372 7.71 26.53 4.69
CA GLY A 372 8.62 26.46 5.85
C GLY A 372 10.09 26.78 5.54
N ALA A 373 10.42 27.20 4.32
CA ALA A 373 11.74 27.71 4.00
C ALA A 373 12.00 29.05 4.74
N PRO A 374 13.15 29.23 5.41
CA PRO A 374 13.47 30.47 6.11
C PRO A 374 13.79 31.61 5.15
N SER A 375 13.85 32.85 5.67
CA SER A 375 14.21 34.03 4.87
C SER A 375 15.56 33.83 4.16
N GLY A 376 15.59 34.11 2.86
CA GLY A 376 16.76 33.96 2.00
C GLY A 376 17.02 32.52 1.51
N VAL A 377 16.12 31.56 1.73
CA VAL A 377 16.16 30.21 1.12
C VAL A 377 15.04 30.05 0.10
N THR A 378 15.36 29.46 -1.05
CA THR A 378 14.39 29.10 -2.10
C THR A 378 14.38 27.60 -2.35
N VAL A 379 13.21 27.03 -2.62
CA VAL A 379 13.04 25.62 -2.97
C VAL A 379 12.40 25.52 -4.36
N SER A 380 12.96 24.69 -5.24
CA SER A 380 12.42 24.43 -6.58
C SER A 380 12.39 22.93 -6.88
N PHE A 381 11.55 22.52 -7.83
CA PHE A 381 11.37 21.12 -8.25
C PHE A 381 11.53 20.99 -9.76
N SER A 382 12.26 19.95 -10.19
CA SER A 382 12.42 19.60 -11.60
C SER A 382 12.17 18.11 -11.83
N PRO A 383 11.07 17.72 -12.50
CA PRO A 383 9.96 18.58 -12.95
C PRO A 383 9.14 19.15 -11.77
N SER A 384 8.38 20.23 -12.00
CA SER A 384 7.50 20.84 -11.00
C SER A 384 6.22 20.05 -10.72
N SER A 385 5.92 19.05 -11.56
CA SER A 385 4.85 18.09 -11.36
C SER A 385 5.24 16.72 -11.92
N VAL A 386 4.75 15.66 -11.31
CA VAL A 386 4.97 14.27 -11.74
C VAL A 386 3.65 13.51 -11.84
N THR A 387 3.59 12.47 -12.66
CA THR A 387 2.53 11.47 -12.53
C THR A 387 2.84 10.61 -11.29
N SER A 388 1.86 10.35 -10.42
CA SER A 388 2.07 9.56 -9.20
C SER A 388 2.67 8.17 -9.53
N GLY A 389 3.78 7.84 -8.86
CA GLY A 389 4.70 6.75 -9.25
C GLY A 389 6.02 7.26 -9.84
N GLY A 390 6.06 8.52 -10.26
CA GLY A 390 7.25 9.24 -10.70
C GLY A 390 7.97 9.98 -9.57
N SER A 391 9.08 10.62 -9.92
CA SER A 391 9.91 11.38 -8.99
C SER A 391 10.40 12.70 -9.60
N ALA A 392 10.77 13.64 -8.74
CA ALA A 392 11.35 14.93 -9.11
C ALA A 392 12.56 15.24 -8.24
N THR A 393 13.49 16.04 -8.77
CA THR A 393 14.60 16.59 -8.00
C THR A 393 14.16 17.87 -7.33
N MET A 394 14.21 17.91 -5.99
CA MET A 394 14.09 19.14 -5.20
C MET A 394 15.48 19.79 -5.07
N THR A 395 15.56 21.07 -5.37
CA THR A 395 16.76 21.90 -5.16
C THR A 395 16.47 22.95 -4.11
N VAL A 396 17.30 23.02 -3.08
CA VAL A 396 17.22 24.01 -2.01
C VAL A 396 18.43 24.93 -2.11
N SER A 397 18.22 26.21 -2.34
CA SER A 397 19.28 27.23 -2.51
C SER A 397 19.21 28.26 -1.39
N ALA A 398 20.34 28.54 -0.76
CA ALA A 398 20.46 29.58 0.25
C ALA A 398 21.20 30.79 -0.34
N SER A 399 20.59 31.98 -0.25
CA SER A 399 21.27 33.24 -0.58
C SER A 399 22.40 33.56 0.40
N SER A 400 23.23 34.54 0.07
CA SER A 400 24.30 35.05 0.94
C SER A 400 23.81 35.66 2.26
N THR A 401 22.52 35.96 2.38
CA THR A 401 21.88 36.54 3.58
C THR A 401 20.89 35.60 4.25
N ALA A 402 20.84 34.32 3.85
CA ALA A 402 19.86 33.35 4.34
C ALA A 402 19.91 33.20 5.87
N THR A 403 18.77 33.00 6.54
CA THR A 403 18.74 32.80 7.99
C THR A 403 19.43 31.47 8.35
N THR A 404 20.35 31.50 9.31
CA THR A 404 21.09 30.29 9.76
C THR A 404 20.32 29.54 10.83
N GLY A 405 20.50 28.23 10.90
CA GLY A 405 19.83 27.34 11.85
C GLY A 405 19.28 26.09 11.17
N THR A 406 18.55 25.29 11.93
CA THR A 406 17.85 24.10 11.41
C THR A 406 16.36 24.42 11.26
N PHE A 407 15.81 24.14 10.08
CA PHE A 407 14.45 24.46 9.69
C PHE A 407 13.76 23.24 9.09
N THR A 408 12.47 23.10 9.33
CA THR A 408 11.66 22.04 8.70
C THR A 408 10.97 22.59 7.47
N ILE A 409 11.36 22.09 6.30
CA ILE A 409 10.67 22.33 5.04
C ILE A 409 9.58 21.27 4.88
N THR A 410 8.35 21.70 4.63
CA THR A 410 7.23 20.80 4.31
C THR A 410 7.04 20.77 2.81
N VAL A 411 7.37 19.62 2.20
CA VAL A 411 7.11 19.35 0.79
C VAL A 411 5.68 18.85 0.65
N THR A 412 4.90 19.49 -0.21
CA THR A 412 3.49 19.15 -0.47
C THR A 412 3.34 18.72 -1.92
N GLY A 413 2.83 17.50 -2.14
CA GLY A 413 2.29 17.09 -3.42
C GLY A 413 0.79 17.31 -3.43
N THR A 414 0.27 17.95 -4.49
CA THR A 414 -1.15 18.25 -4.67
C THR A 414 -1.65 17.60 -5.96
N GLY A 415 -2.54 16.62 -5.81
CA GLY A 415 -3.34 16.03 -6.87
C GLY A 415 -4.83 16.23 -6.56
N SER A 416 -5.62 15.17 -6.65
CA SER A 416 -7.00 15.15 -6.14
C SER A 416 -7.10 15.18 -4.60
N VAL A 417 -5.99 14.87 -3.92
CA VAL A 417 -5.76 15.09 -2.48
C VAL A 417 -4.38 15.72 -2.28
N SER A 418 -4.12 16.30 -1.10
CA SER A 418 -2.80 16.83 -0.74
C SER A 418 -2.08 15.92 0.25
N ARG A 419 -0.79 15.68 0.01
CA ARG A 419 0.07 14.81 0.82
C ARG A 419 1.40 15.50 1.09
N THR A 420 1.93 15.30 2.28
CA THR A 420 3.11 16.04 2.75
C THR A 420 4.23 15.11 3.19
N ALA A 421 5.47 15.55 2.99
CA ALA A 421 6.67 14.97 3.57
C ALA A 421 7.55 16.09 4.15
N SER A 422 8.30 15.78 5.21
CA SER A 422 9.18 16.74 5.87
C SER A 422 10.63 16.56 5.42
N TYR A 423 11.33 17.68 5.26
CA TYR A 423 12.76 17.73 5.01
C TYR A 423 13.43 18.67 6.03
N SER A 424 14.40 18.14 6.78
CA SER A 424 15.16 18.93 7.75
C SER A 424 16.35 19.61 7.08
N LEU A 425 16.29 20.93 6.92
CA LEU A 425 17.36 21.74 6.33
C LEU A 425 18.20 22.40 7.43
N THR A 426 19.52 22.19 7.40
CA THR A 426 20.46 23.02 8.16
C THR A 426 21.07 24.07 7.24
N VAL A 427 20.80 25.35 7.52
CA VAL A 427 21.48 26.48 6.87
C VAL A 427 22.64 26.91 7.75
N SER A 428 23.86 26.63 7.30
CA SER A 428 25.05 27.19 7.92
C SER A 428 25.33 28.58 7.36
N GLY A 429 26.02 29.43 8.13
CA GLY A 429 26.46 30.74 7.65
C GLY A 429 27.28 30.62 6.36
N THR A 430 27.55 31.75 5.68
CA THR A 430 28.59 31.81 4.64
C THR A 430 29.84 31.30 5.34
N GLY A 431 30.28 30.09 4.97
CA GLY A 431 31.18 29.25 5.76
C GLY A 431 31.98 30.08 6.73
N GLY A 432 31.52 30.16 7.99
CA GLY A 432 32.32 30.74 9.04
C GLY A 432 33.56 29.86 9.03
N CYS A 433 34.70 30.42 8.64
CA CYS A 433 35.96 29.73 8.70
C CYS A 433 36.02 29.03 10.06
N ALA A 434 36.07 27.70 10.08
CA ALA A 434 36.46 26.95 11.26
C ALA A 434 37.98 27.13 11.42
N GLY A 435 38.40 28.39 11.49
CA GLY A 435 39.78 28.82 11.42
C GLY A 435 40.56 28.20 12.54
N GLY A 436 41.84 28.00 12.28
CA GLY A 436 42.68 27.23 13.16
C GLY A 436 43.97 26.79 12.50
N GLN A 437 44.85 26.33 13.35
CA GLN A 437 46.06 25.64 12.97
C GLN A 437 45.69 24.23 12.49
N VAL A 438 46.04 23.87 11.26
CA VAL A 438 45.70 22.54 10.70
C VAL A 438 46.88 21.56 10.66
N VAL A 439 48.11 22.04 10.92
CA VAL A 439 49.28 21.17 11.11
C VAL A 439 49.24 20.61 12.54
N GLY A 440 49.12 19.29 12.66
CA GLY A 440 49.29 18.60 13.93
C GLY A 440 50.76 18.47 14.29
N ASN A 441 51.08 18.60 15.59
CA ASN A 441 52.42 18.43 16.14
C ASN A 441 53.51 19.22 15.38
N GLY A 442 53.25 20.50 15.10
CA GLY A 442 54.14 21.35 14.30
C GLY A 442 55.51 21.64 14.92
N GLY A 443 55.62 21.59 16.25
CA GLY A 443 56.88 21.67 17.01
C GLY A 443 57.46 20.30 17.38
N PHE A 444 56.89 19.20 16.87
CA PHE A 444 57.43 17.83 17.00
C PHE A 444 57.52 17.24 18.43
N GLU A 445 57.08 17.96 19.46
CA GLU A 445 57.12 17.55 20.87
C GLU A 445 56.29 16.30 21.22
N SER A 446 55.34 15.91 20.37
CA SER A 446 54.48 14.74 20.59
C SER A 446 54.95 13.47 19.86
N GLY A 447 56.25 13.37 19.55
CA GLY A 447 56.83 12.26 18.81
C GLY A 447 56.61 12.37 17.30
N SER A 448 56.61 11.25 16.57
CA SER A 448 56.52 11.28 15.11
C SER A 448 55.10 11.50 14.59
N ALA A 449 54.06 10.97 15.22
CA ALA A 449 52.69 11.18 14.75
C ALA A 449 52.24 12.66 14.90
N PRO A 450 51.45 13.21 13.96
CA PRO A 450 50.90 12.61 12.73
C PRO A 450 51.83 12.73 11.50
N TRP A 451 53.11 13.03 11.69
CA TRP A 451 54.09 13.10 10.60
C TRP A 451 54.58 11.71 10.16
N THR A 452 54.80 11.58 8.86
CA THR A 452 55.56 10.48 8.24
C THR A 452 56.93 11.03 7.88
N ALA A 453 57.99 10.51 8.51
CA ALA A 453 59.35 10.97 8.33
C ALA A 453 60.33 9.82 8.09
N THR A 454 61.46 10.08 7.43
CA THR A 454 62.60 9.16 7.45
C THR A 454 63.03 8.92 8.90
N SER A 455 63.44 7.67 9.21
CA SER A 455 63.79 7.30 10.58
C SER A 455 64.93 8.17 11.12
N GLY A 456 64.73 8.80 12.27
CA GLY A 456 65.71 9.68 12.91
C GLY A 456 65.54 11.17 12.62
N VAL A 457 64.74 11.55 11.61
CA VAL A 457 64.52 12.97 11.25
C VAL A 457 63.87 13.75 12.39
N ILE A 458 62.84 13.18 13.05
CA ILE A 458 62.25 13.82 14.25
C ILE A 458 63.07 13.39 15.46
N THR A 459 63.78 14.35 16.07
CA THR A 459 64.80 14.05 17.09
C THR A 459 64.95 15.18 18.11
N SER A 460 65.36 14.84 19.33
CA SER A 460 65.74 15.78 20.40
C SER A 460 67.25 15.92 20.60
N SER A 461 68.07 15.44 19.65
CA SER A 461 69.52 15.58 19.70
C SER A 461 69.94 17.05 19.85
N SER A 462 70.85 17.32 20.79
CA SER A 462 71.37 18.66 21.07
C SER A 462 72.43 19.15 20.07
N SER A 463 72.88 18.28 19.14
CA SER A 463 73.87 18.65 18.12
C SER A 463 73.35 19.72 17.16
N GLN A 464 72.04 19.76 16.95
CA GLN A 464 71.34 20.85 16.29
C GLN A 464 70.24 21.31 17.26
N PRO A 465 70.25 22.54 17.80
CA PRO A 465 69.26 22.95 18.78
C PRO A 465 67.86 23.11 18.14
N ALA A 466 66.80 22.74 18.88
CA ALA A 466 65.43 23.10 18.52
C ALA A 466 65.22 24.62 18.66
N ARG A 467 64.26 25.19 17.92
CA ARG A 467 63.93 26.61 18.06
C ARG A 467 63.08 26.83 19.30
N THR A 468 62.06 25.99 19.50
CA THR A 468 61.29 25.94 20.74
C THR A 468 61.18 24.49 21.22
N GLY A 469 60.89 24.29 22.50
CA GLY A 469 60.80 22.93 23.06
C GLY A 469 62.13 22.17 23.03
N SER A 470 62.05 20.86 22.78
CA SER A 470 63.19 19.94 22.78
C SER A 470 63.34 19.16 21.47
N TYR A 471 62.28 19.07 20.65
CA TYR A 471 62.24 18.30 19.41
C TYR A 471 62.24 19.22 18.18
N LYS A 472 62.72 18.68 17.07
CA LYS A 472 62.75 19.32 15.75
C LYS A 472 62.74 18.25 14.68
N ALA A 473 62.46 18.63 13.44
CA ALA A 473 62.80 17.81 12.29
C ALA A 473 64.17 18.23 11.74
N TRP A 474 65.13 17.31 11.75
CA TRP A 474 66.47 17.48 11.18
C TRP A 474 66.61 16.54 9.99
N LEU A 475 66.63 17.13 8.79
CA LEU A 475 66.85 16.42 7.53
C LEU A 475 68.30 16.59 7.10
N ASP A 476 68.89 15.51 6.58
CA ASP A 476 70.27 15.43 6.07
C ASP A 476 71.34 15.76 7.14
N GLY A 477 72.55 16.15 6.72
CA GLY A 477 73.67 16.46 7.61
C GLY A 477 74.66 15.31 7.79
N TYR A 478 74.68 14.38 6.84
CA TYR A 478 75.49 13.16 6.89
C TYR A 478 76.88 13.34 6.25
N GLY A 479 77.06 14.32 5.35
CA GLY A 479 78.26 14.43 4.53
C GLY A 479 78.42 13.26 3.56
N SER A 480 77.29 12.74 3.06
CA SER A 480 77.23 11.67 2.06
C SER A 480 75.85 11.66 1.42
N SER A 481 75.70 11.05 0.23
CA SER A 481 74.45 11.13 -0.51
C SER A 481 73.28 10.55 0.29
N HIS A 482 72.35 11.42 0.64
CA HIS A 482 71.19 11.07 1.46
C HIS A 482 69.94 11.78 0.96
N THR A 483 68.78 11.24 1.32
CA THR A 483 67.50 11.89 1.04
C THR A 483 66.56 11.65 2.20
N ASP A 484 66.36 12.69 2.98
CA ASP A 484 65.37 12.69 4.04
C ASP A 484 64.03 13.26 3.60
N THR A 485 62.95 12.72 4.14
CA THR A 485 61.60 13.22 3.91
C THR A 485 60.85 13.43 5.22
N LEU A 486 59.99 14.44 5.23
CA LEU A 486 59.04 14.73 6.29
C LEU A 486 57.72 15.16 5.65
N SER A 487 56.61 14.53 6.02
CA SER A 487 55.31 14.87 5.43
C SER A 487 54.12 14.67 6.36
N GLN A 488 53.08 15.46 6.15
CA GLN A 488 51.80 15.35 6.84
C GLN A 488 50.65 15.69 5.89
N SER A 489 49.55 14.94 5.96
CA SER A 489 48.29 15.28 5.27
C SER A 489 47.52 16.31 6.11
N VAL A 490 47.15 17.44 5.50
CA VAL A 490 46.41 18.53 6.18
C VAL A 490 45.12 18.85 5.43
N THR A 491 44.02 19.00 6.15
CA THR A 491 42.73 19.45 5.60
C THR A 491 42.56 20.94 5.85
N ILE A 492 42.59 21.73 4.79
CA ILE A 492 42.50 23.19 4.87
C ILE A 492 41.03 23.59 4.75
N PRO A 493 40.45 24.30 5.74
CA PRO A 493 39.05 24.69 5.69
C PRO A 493 38.78 25.64 4.51
N ALA A 494 37.55 25.64 3.99
CA ALA A 494 37.13 26.64 3.01
C ALA A 494 36.57 27.89 3.71
N GLY A 495 36.54 29.02 3.00
CA GLY A 495 35.82 30.22 3.44
C GLY A 495 36.56 31.15 4.42
N CYS A 496 37.83 30.90 4.71
CA CYS A 496 38.70 31.81 5.48
C CYS A 496 39.22 32.98 4.63
N SER A 497 39.52 34.09 5.30
CA SER A 497 40.05 35.31 4.67
C SER A 497 41.55 35.22 4.39
N THR A 498 42.26 34.37 5.14
CA THR A 498 43.70 34.20 5.10
C THR A 498 44.08 32.73 5.25
N TYR A 499 45.16 32.33 4.57
CA TYR A 499 45.75 31.00 4.62
C TYR A 499 47.27 31.13 4.58
N THR A 500 47.93 30.85 5.69
CA THR A 500 49.38 31.07 5.81
C THR A 500 50.05 29.80 6.32
N LEU A 501 50.84 29.17 5.45
CA LEU A 501 51.84 28.19 5.86
C LEU A 501 53.07 28.96 6.37
N ALA A 502 53.58 28.61 7.54
CA ALA A 502 54.81 29.13 8.09
C ALA A 502 55.62 28.03 8.79
N PHE A 503 56.94 28.16 8.77
CA PHE A 503 57.85 27.29 9.51
C PHE A 503 59.17 28.01 9.72
N TYR A 504 59.90 27.63 10.76
CA TYR A 504 61.25 28.10 10.99
C TYR A 504 62.26 27.13 10.41
N LEU A 505 63.24 27.66 9.68
CA LEU A 505 64.29 26.87 9.03
C LEU A 505 65.66 27.39 9.47
N HIS A 506 66.47 26.51 10.04
CA HIS A 506 67.89 26.69 10.25
C HIS A 506 68.65 25.81 9.26
N ILE A 507 69.67 26.37 8.59
CA ILE A 507 70.51 25.65 7.64
C ILE A 507 71.95 25.81 8.09
N ASP A 508 72.59 24.70 8.41
CA ASP A 508 73.98 24.62 8.84
C ASP A 508 74.76 23.79 7.82
N THR A 509 75.84 24.34 7.28
CA THR A 509 76.57 23.70 6.17
C THR A 509 78.07 23.83 6.36
N ALA A 510 78.78 22.75 6.02
CA ALA A 510 80.23 22.77 5.89
C ALA A 510 80.69 23.22 4.48
N GLU A 511 79.76 23.32 3.53
CA GLU A 511 80.04 23.82 2.18
C GLU A 511 80.48 25.29 2.22
N THR A 512 81.61 25.60 1.57
CA THR A 512 82.17 26.98 1.54
C THR A 512 81.87 27.73 0.24
N THR A 513 81.14 27.11 -0.70
CA THR A 513 80.78 27.74 -1.97
C THR A 513 79.75 28.86 -1.77
N SER A 514 79.86 29.92 -2.57
CA SER A 514 78.88 31.01 -2.60
C SER A 514 77.98 30.98 -3.83
N SER A 515 78.17 30.02 -4.75
CA SER A 515 77.47 29.98 -6.04
C SER A 515 76.81 28.64 -6.37
N THR A 516 77.25 27.54 -5.75
CA THR A 516 76.76 26.21 -6.09
C THR A 516 75.80 25.68 -5.03
N ALA A 517 74.58 25.35 -5.44
CA ALA A 517 73.58 24.72 -4.59
C ALA A 517 73.71 23.19 -4.68
N TYR A 518 74.58 22.63 -3.85
CA TYR A 518 74.85 21.19 -3.77
C TYR A 518 73.66 20.47 -3.15
N ASP A 519 73.40 20.76 -1.87
CA ASP A 519 72.33 20.14 -1.10
C ASP A 519 71.07 20.99 -1.14
N LYS A 520 69.90 20.37 -1.16
CA LYS A 520 68.63 21.07 -1.36
C LYS A 520 67.53 20.58 -0.43
N LEU A 521 66.84 21.54 0.19
CA LEU A 521 65.55 21.33 0.82
C LEU A 521 64.43 21.82 -0.09
N THR A 522 63.56 20.92 -0.52
CA THR A 522 62.35 21.27 -1.29
C THR A 522 61.12 21.25 -0.39
N VAL A 523 60.34 22.34 -0.42
CA VAL A 523 59.08 22.49 0.33
C VAL A 523 57.91 22.43 -0.64
N GLN A 524 56.99 21.50 -0.41
CA GLN A 524 55.84 21.27 -1.28
C GLN A 524 54.53 21.28 -0.49
N LEU A 525 53.47 21.80 -1.12
CA LEU A 525 52.10 21.67 -0.65
C LEU A 525 51.25 21.10 -1.78
N GLY A 526 50.71 19.89 -1.58
CA GLY A 526 50.17 19.08 -2.66
C GLY A 526 51.27 18.72 -3.67
N THR A 527 51.08 19.06 -4.94
CA THR A 527 52.05 18.83 -6.02
C THR A 527 52.92 20.06 -6.33
N THR A 528 52.66 21.20 -5.68
CA THR A 528 53.34 22.46 -5.97
C THR A 528 54.55 22.65 -5.09
N THR A 529 55.71 22.92 -5.70
CA THR A 529 56.90 23.37 -4.98
C THR A 529 56.74 24.84 -4.60
N LEU A 530 56.72 25.13 -3.31
CA LEU A 530 56.61 26.49 -2.75
C LEU A 530 57.97 27.18 -2.72
N ALA A 531 59.03 26.45 -2.38
CA ALA A 531 60.40 26.93 -2.39
C ALA A 531 61.40 25.76 -2.44
N THR A 532 62.60 26.08 -2.90
CA THR A 532 63.79 25.25 -2.73
C THR A 532 64.86 26.08 -2.05
N TYR A 533 65.38 25.58 -0.93
CA TYR A 533 66.52 26.14 -0.21
C TYR A 533 67.74 25.25 -0.42
N SER A 534 68.93 25.77 -0.20
CA SER A 534 70.18 25.01 -0.27
C SER A 534 71.20 25.46 0.77
N ASN A 535 72.37 24.83 0.76
CA ASN A 535 73.58 25.28 1.48
C ASN A 535 73.88 26.79 1.29
N LEU A 536 73.53 27.37 0.14
CA LEU A 536 73.68 28.81 -0.14
C LEU A 536 72.74 29.72 0.67
N ASN A 537 71.75 29.13 1.35
CA ASN A 537 70.80 29.85 2.20
C ASN A 537 71.13 29.72 3.69
N SER A 538 72.32 29.21 4.04
CA SER A 538 72.80 29.16 5.42
C SER A 538 72.81 30.55 6.06
N ALA A 539 72.37 30.58 7.32
CA ALA A 539 72.27 31.79 8.11
C ALA A 539 72.40 31.43 9.59
N SER A 540 72.84 32.39 10.41
CA SER A 540 72.87 32.20 11.85
C SER A 540 71.45 32.02 12.40
N GLY A 541 71.20 30.89 13.05
CA GLY A 541 69.92 30.55 13.68
C GLY A 541 68.77 30.27 12.72
N TYR A 542 67.56 30.23 13.27
CA TYR A 542 66.33 29.94 12.53
C TYR A 542 65.77 31.17 11.83
N VAL A 543 65.30 30.99 10.59
CA VAL A 543 64.62 32.01 9.79
C VAL A 543 63.18 31.58 9.52
N LEU A 544 62.21 32.45 9.81
CA LEU A 544 60.80 32.22 9.49
C LEU A 544 60.57 32.28 7.98
N ARG A 545 59.92 31.25 7.44
CA ARG A 545 59.45 31.18 6.05
C ARG A 545 57.94 31.17 6.04
N THR A 546 57.32 31.90 5.12
CA THR A 546 55.85 32.02 5.02
C THR A 546 55.38 31.92 3.58
N PHE A 547 54.27 31.23 3.34
CA PHE A 547 53.65 31.05 2.02
C PHE A 547 52.13 31.21 2.10
N ASN A 548 51.54 31.77 1.04
CA ASN A 548 50.09 31.83 0.90
C ASN A 548 49.55 30.47 0.45
N ALA A 549 48.61 29.91 1.20
CA ALA A 549 48.00 28.61 0.93
C ALA A 549 46.54 28.71 0.43
N ALA A 550 46.07 29.89 0.03
CA ALA A 550 44.67 30.14 -0.35
C ALA A 550 44.19 29.28 -1.53
N ALA A 551 45.09 28.91 -2.44
CA ALA A 551 44.78 28.03 -3.57
C ALA A 551 44.31 26.62 -3.15
N TYR A 552 44.57 26.23 -1.89
CA TYR A 552 44.22 24.93 -1.33
C TYR A 552 43.04 24.99 -0.35
N ALA A 553 42.34 26.13 -0.26
CA ALA A 553 41.15 26.27 0.57
C ALA A 553 40.09 25.20 0.24
N GLY A 554 39.59 24.50 1.26
CA GLY A 554 38.63 23.42 1.12
C GLY A 554 39.19 22.08 0.66
N GLN A 555 40.52 21.95 0.54
CA GLN A 555 41.17 20.72 0.05
C GLN A 555 41.95 20.01 1.18
N THR A 556 42.13 18.70 1.01
CA THR A 556 43.11 17.93 1.79
C THR A 556 44.34 17.69 0.94
N VAL A 557 45.50 18.15 1.41
CA VAL A 557 46.76 18.13 0.67
C VAL A 557 47.92 17.71 1.56
N THR A 558 48.98 17.16 0.96
CA THR A 558 50.20 16.80 1.69
C THR A 558 51.15 17.99 1.76
N LEU A 559 51.52 18.41 2.98
CA LEU A 559 52.69 19.24 3.22
C LEU A 559 53.92 18.33 3.27
N LYS A 560 54.93 18.60 2.45
CA LYS A 560 56.14 17.77 2.34
C LYS A 560 57.41 18.61 2.31
N PHE A 561 58.39 18.16 3.08
CA PHE A 561 59.78 18.60 3.04
C PHE A 561 60.63 17.44 2.54
N THR A 562 61.53 17.71 1.60
CA THR A 562 62.49 16.72 1.06
C THR A 562 63.87 17.33 1.08
N GLY A 563 64.74 16.81 1.93
CA GLY A 563 66.16 17.09 1.93
C GLY A 563 66.86 16.14 0.96
N VAL A 564 67.81 16.66 0.18
CA VAL A 564 68.70 15.87 -0.67
C VAL A 564 70.11 16.41 -0.45
N GLU A 565 70.96 15.55 0.06
CA GLU A 565 72.38 15.79 0.28
C GLU A 565 73.20 15.05 -0.79
N ASP A 566 74.25 15.67 -1.31
CA ASP A 566 75.17 15.03 -2.24
C ASP A 566 76.27 14.24 -1.52
N ALA A 567 77.25 13.70 -2.26
CA ALA A 567 78.25 12.79 -1.71
C ALA A 567 79.40 13.47 -0.93
N SER A 568 79.30 14.76 -0.58
CA SER A 568 80.44 15.54 -0.07
C SER A 568 80.23 16.18 1.32
N LEU A 569 80.32 17.51 1.45
CA LEU A 569 80.29 18.17 2.76
C LEU A 569 78.86 18.26 3.25
N GLN A 570 78.70 18.30 4.58
CA GLN A 570 77.37 18.21 5.14
C GLN A 570 76.55 19.48 4.96
N THR A 571 75.26 19.31 4.74
CA THR A 571 74.26 20.38 4.96
C THR A 571 73.07 19.84 5.74
N SER A 572 72.85 20.41 6.92
CA SER A 572 71.73 20.10 7.80
C SER A 572 70.58 21.08 7.56
N PHE A 573 69.38 20.55 7.30
CA PHE A 573 68.14 21.32 7.21
C PHE A 573 67.27 21.07 8.44
N VAL A 574 67.23 22.03 9.35
CA VAL A 574 66.54 21.89 10.64
C VAL A 574 65.27 22.74 10.63
N ILE A 575 64.13 22.06 10.76
CA ILE A 575 62.79 22.64 10.67
C ILE A 575 62.09 22.54 12.02
N ASP A 576 61.46 23.64 12.42
CA ASP A 576 60.70 23.71 13.66
C ASP A 576 59.48 24.64 13.54
N ASP A 577 58.53 24.51 14.48
CA ASP A 577 57.32 25.31 14.62
C ASP A 577 56.52 25.47 13.30
N VAL A 578 56.22 24.33 12.66
CA VAL A 578 55.45 24.31 11.42
C VAL A 578 53.98 24.60 11.68
N THR A 579 53.43 25.56 10.95
CA THR A 579 52.06 26.05 11.09
C THR A 579 51.42 26.24 9.73
N LEU A 580 50.16 25.83 9.56
CA LEU A 580 49.28 26.27 8.48
C LEU A 580 48.02 26.82 9.14
N GLN A 581 47.94 28.14 9.22
CA GLN A 581 46.85 28.85 9.87
C GLN A 581 45.84 29.31 8.82
N ALA A 582 44.57 28.97 9.03
CA ALA A 582 43.44 29.53 8.29
C ALA A 582 42.64 30.45 9.23
N SER A 583 42.33 31.69 8.80
CA SER A 583 41.59 32.66 9.62
C SER A 583 40.70 33.60 8.82
#